data_AF-A0AAV6U9D8-F1
#
_entry.id   AF-A0AAV6U9D8-F1
#
_cell.length_a   1.000
_cell.length_b   1.000
_cell.length_c   1.000
_cell.angle_alpha   90.00
_cell.angle_beta   90.00
_cell.angle_gamma   90.00
#
_symmetry.space_group_name_H-M   'P 1'
#
loop_
_entity.id
_entity.type
_entity.pdbx_description
1 polymer ?
#
loop_
_entity_poly.entity_id
_entity_poly.type
_entity_poly.pdbx_seq_one_letter_code
_entity_poly.pdbx_strand_id
1 'polypeptide(L)'
;MVNTCVVPGCRGNYDKNEKVTLFRFPKDKFQLQKWVSTIPRENFTPSKHSRVCLRHFKEEEIRRHTEAFENGQKLSVALQQPRLKDGAVPVIFPGSPKYLSKEKVHRPCPDAKKEIMENNQLALAIQESLKEKELYEEKYTFKNWDELILCLNNLSIPSYWN
;
A
#
# COMPACT_ATOMS: atom_id res chain seq x y z
N MET A 1 36.80 -11.27 -4.69
CA MET A 1 36.33 -10.64 -3.44
C MET A 1 34.94 -11.19 -3.14
N VAL A 2 34.74 -11.79 -1.96
CA VAL A 2 33.44 -12.35 -1.56
C VAL A 2 32.59 -11.20 -1.02
N ASN A 3 31.41 -10.98 -1.57
CA ASN A 3 30.46 -10.03 -1.02
C ASN A 3 29.73 -10.71 0.14
N THR A 4 29.84 -10.15 1.34
CA THR A 4 29.17 -10.64 2.55
C THR A 4 28.11 -9.66 3.03
N CYS A 5 27.16 -10.14 3.85
CA CYS A 5 26.16 -9.28 4.47
C CYS A 5 26.81 -8.37 5.53
N VAL A 6 26.45 -7.08 5.52
CA VAL A 6 26.99 -6.07 6.45
C VAL A 6 26.28 -6.02 7.80
N VAL A 7 25.11 -6.66 7.90
CA VAL A 7 24.29 -6.68 9.10
C VAL A 7 24.99 -7.47 10.20
N PRO A 8 25.16 -6.90 11.42
CA PRO A 8 25.79 -7.60 12.54
C PRO A 8 25.12 -8.95 12.84
N GLY A 9 25.92 -9.98 13.08
CA GLY A 9 25.43 -11.33 13.36
C GLY A 9 24.90 -12.11 12.15
N CYS A 10 24.81 -11.51 10.96
CA CYS A 10 24.38 -12.22 9.75
C CYS A 10 25.56 -12.92 9.08
N ARG A 11 25.44 -14.24 8.86
CA ARG A 11 26.42 -15.07 8.14
C ARG A 11 26.07 -15.28 6.66
N GLY A 12 25.23 -14.42 6.08
CA GLY A 12 24.86 -14.51 4.67
C GLY A 12 26.08 -14.37 3.74
N ASN A 13 26.32 -15.39 2.90
CA ASN A 13 27.43 -15.51 1.94
C ASN A 13 28.83 -15.57 2.56
N TYR A 14 28.96 -15.97 3.84
CA TYR A 14 30.26 -16.24 4.45
C TYR A 14 30.79 -17.62 4.00
N ASP A 15 29.89 -18.61 3.93
CA ASP A 15 30.21 -19.96 3.47
C ASP A 15 30.06 -20.09 1.95
N LYS A 16 30.86 -20.97 1.33
CA LYS A 16 30.82 -21.19 -0.13
C LYS A 16 29.57 -21.95 -0.59
N ASN A 17 28.97 -22.72 0.32
CA ASN A 17 27.90 -23.68 0.00
C ASN A 17 26.51 -23.04 -0.03
N GLU A 18 26.28 -21.98 0.75
CA GLU A 18 24.99 -21.30 0.80
C GLU A 18 25.13 -19.87 0.27
N LYS A 19 24.55 -19.61 -0.90
CA LYS A 19 24.51 -18.28 -1.52
C LYS A 19 23.10 -17.70 -1.43
N VAL A 20 22.99 -16.62 -0.67
CA VAL A 20 21.82 -15.75 -0.54
C VAL A 20 21.98 -14.55 -1.47
N THR A 21 20.87 -14.08 -2.03
CA THR A 21 20.82 -12.83 -2.80
C THR A 21 21.24 -11.65 -1.93
N LEU A 22 22.12 -10.80 -2.47
CA LEU A 22 22.66 -9.62 -1.82
C LEU A 22 22.22 -8.35 -2.57
N PHE A 23 21.64 -7.41 -1.85
CA PHE A 23 21.23 -6.12 -2.38
C PHE A 23 22.29 -5.05 -2.13
N ARG A 24 22.46 -4.17 -3.13
CA ARG A 24 23.31 -2.98 -3.02
C ARG A 24 22.58 -1.90 -2.24
N PHE A 25 23.33 -1.04 -1.59
CA PHE A 25 22.76 0.17 -1.03
C PHE A 25 22.17 1.07 -2.14
N PRO A 26 21.02 1.71 -1.89
CA PRO A 26 20.40 2.66 -2.81
C PRO A 26 21.34 3.80 -3.18
N LYS A 27 21.18 4.34 -4.40
CA LYS A 27 21.86 5.58 -4.82
C LYS A 27 21.16 6.84 -4.31
N ASP A 28 19.85 6.76 -4.12
CA ASP A 28 19.06 7.86 -3.56
C ASP A 28 19.49 8.15 -2.12
N LYS A 29 19.73 9.43 -1.81
CA LYS A 29 20.29 9.86 -0.52
C LYS A 29 19.31 9.60 0.63
N PHE A 30 18.01 9.82 0.41
CA PHE A 30 17.00 9.61 1.44
C PHE A 30 16.86 8.13 1.77
N GLN A 31 16.74 7.28 0.74
CA GLN A 31 16.65 5.84 0.95
C GLN A 31 17.94 5.25 1.54
N LEU A 32 19.10 5.75 1.12
CA LEU A 32 20.40 5.38 1.69
C LEU A 32 20.45 5.69 3.20
N GLN A 33 20.08 6.90 3.61
CA GLN A 33 20.02 7.28 5.02
C GLN A 33 19.05 6.39 5.80
N LYS A 34 17.90 6.06 5.20
CA LYS A 34 16.93 5.15 5.80
C LYS A 34 17.55 3.78 6.07
N TRP A 35 18.24 3.19 5.10
CA TRP A 35 18.94 1.90 5.26
C TRP A 35 20.03 1.96 6.33
N VAL A 36 20.84 3.01 6.36
CA VAL A 36 21.90 3.16 7.37
C VAL A 36 21.29 3.30 8.77
N SER A 37 20.17 4.02 8.89
CA SER A 37 19.50 4.22 10.17
C SER A 37 18.79 2.98 10.72
N THR A 38 18.37 2.04 9.85
CA THR A 38 17.69 0.82 10.28
C THR A 38 18.66 -0.30 10.66
N ILE A 39 19.86 -0.33 10.06
CA ILE A 39 20.86 -1.34 10.38
C ILE A 39 21.43 -1.04 11.77
N PRO A 40 21.36 -1.97 12.73
CA PRO A 40 21.78 -1.74 14.12
C PRO A 40 23.31 -1.81 14.25
N ARG A 41 24.02 -0.86 13.63
CA ARG A 41 25.47 -0.77 13.64
C ARG A 41 25.91 0.66 13.86
N GLU A 42 26.59 0.90 14.98
CA GLU A 42 27.10 2.23 15.33
C GLU A 42 28.18 2.69 14.34
N ASN A 43 28.16 4.00 14.03
CA ASN A 43 29.14 4.68 13.18
C ASN A 43 29.37 4.00 11.80
N PHE A 44 28.34 3.35 11.27
CA PHE A 44 28.44 2.62 10.01
C PHE A 44 28.31 3.55 8.80
N THR A 45 29.33 3.53 7.94
CA THR A 45 29.29 4.20 6.63
C THR A 45 29.30 3.14 5.52
N PRO A 46 28.26 3.04 4.68
CA PRO A 46 28.20 2.06 3.62
C PRO A 46 29.21 2.38 2.51
N SER A 47 29.97 1.36 2.11
CA SER A 47 30.90 1.43 0.98
C SER A 47 30.24 0.90 -0.30
N LYS A 48 30.90 1.06 -1.45
CA LYS A 48 30.47 0.48 -2.74
C LYS A 48 30.32 -1.06 -2.71
N HIS A 49 30.99 -1.72 -1.77
CA HIS A 49 30.97 -3.18 -1.57
C HIS A 49 30.02 -3.62 -0.45
N SER A 50 29.46 -2.69 0.33
CA SER A 50 28.52 -3.02 1.38
C SER A 50 27.23 -3.59 0.76
N ARG A 51 26.76 -4.70 1.32
CA ARG A 51 25.54 -5.40 0.86
C ARG A 51 24.70 -5.86 2.04
N VAL A 52 23.39 -5.95 1.82
CA VAL A 52 22.44 -6.53 2.77
C VAL A 52 21.77 -7.74 2.09
N CYS A 53 21.69 -8.87 2.79
CA CYS A 53 21.08 -10.07 2.20
C CYS A 53 19.55 -10.04 2.26
N LEU A 54 18.92 -10.86 1.41
CA LEU A 54 17.47 -11.01 1.28
C LEU A 54 16.75 -11.25 2.61
N ARG A 55 17.38 -11.98 3.54
CA ARG A 55 16.81 -12.36 4.84
C ARG A 55 16.43 -11.17 5.74
N HIS A 56 16.93 -9.97 5.44
CA HIS A 56 16.66 -8.77 6.22
C HIS A 56 15.44 -7.96 5.75
N PHE A 57 14.85 -8.32 4.60
CA PHE A 57 13.69 -7.67 4.02
C PHE A 57 12.43 -8.51 4.24
N LYS A 58 11.28 -7.85 4.31
CA LYS A 58 9.99 -8.55 4.31
C LYS A 58 9.75 -9.16 2.93
N GLU A 59 9.09 -10.33 2.88
CA GLU A 59 8.78 -11.01 1.61
C GLU A 59 7.91 -10.12 0.70
N GLU A 60 7.04 -9.29 1.29
CA GLU A 60 6.20 -8.32 0.58
C GLU A 60 7.00 -7.23 -0.14
N GLU A 61 8.21 -6.92 0.33
CA GLU A 61 9.09 -5.91 -0.28
C GLU A 61 9.97 -6.49 -1.40
N ILE A 62 9.90 -7.81 -1.62
CA ILE A 62 10.71 -8.52 -2.60
C ILE A 62 9.87 -8.81 -3.85
N ARG A 63 10.27 -8.25 -4.98
CA ARG A 63 9.73 -8.57 -6.30
C ARG A 63 10.46 -9.81 -6.87
N ARG A 64 9.75 -10.94 -6.95
CA ARG A 64 10.23 -12.18 -7.59
C ARG A 64 9.67 -12.41 -8.99
N HIS A 65 8.60 -11.71 -9.35
CA HIS A 65 7.94 -11.83 -10.65
C HIS A 65 7.85 -10.47 -11.32
N THR A 66 7.89 -10.48 -12.65
CA THR A 66 7.56 -9.34 -13.49
C THR A 66 6.29 -9.66 -14.25
N GLU A 67 5.39 -8.70 -14.30
CA GLU A 67 4.11 -8.82 -14.97
C GLU A 67 4.15 -7.98 -16.25
N ALA A 68 3.69 -8.55 -17.35
CA ALA A 68 3.52 -7.87 -18.63
C ALA A 68 2.14 -8.21 -19.19
N PHE A 69 1.57 -7.29 -19.98
CA PHE A 69 0.33 -7.53 -20.69
C PHE A 69 0.64 -7.80 -22.15
N GLU A 70 0.23 -8.97 -22.64
CA GLU A 70 0.34 -9.34 -24.04
C GLU A 70 -1.02 -9.89 -24.48
N ASN A 71 -1.58 -9.34 -25.55
CA ASN A 71 -2.87 -9.74 -26.13
C ASN A 71 -4.04 -9.80 -25.12
N GLY A 72 -4.09 -8.88 -24.17
CA GLY A 72 -5.15 -8.81 -23.16
C GLY A 72 -5.02 -9.84 -22.03
N GLN A 73 -3.98 -10.68 -22.03
CA GLN A 73 -3.65 -11.56 -20.91
C GLN A 73 -2.46 -11.03 -20.11
N LYS A 74 -2.56 -11.18 -18.79
CA LYS A 74 -1.48 -10.85 -17.85
C LYS A 74 -0.51 -12.02 -17.77
N LEU A 75 0.68 -11.85 -18.31
CA LEU A 75 1.78 -12.81 -18.22
C LEU A 75 2.66 -12.47 -17.02
N SER A 76 2.89 -13.44 -16.13
CA SER A 76 3.78 -13.30 -14.97
C SER A 76 4.98 -14.21 -15.14
N VAL A 77 6.18 -13.63 -15.22
CA VAL A 77 7.44 -14.34 -15.42
C VAL A 77 8.31 -14.18 -14.18
N ALA A 78 8.88 -15.29 -13.68
CA ALA A 78 9.79 -15.28 -12.55
C ALA A 78 11.13 -14.62 -12.92
N LEU A 79 11.63 -13.75 -12.05
CA LEU A 79 12.92 -13.10 -12.18
C LEU A 79 14.06 -14.05 -11.79
N GLN A 80 15.11 -14.08 -12.60
CA GLN A 80 16.34 -14.83 -12.29
C GLN A 80 17.01 -14.39 -10.98
N GLN A 81 16.88 -13.11 -10.63
CA GLN A 81 17.31 -12.56 -9.35
C GLN A 81 16.20 -11.69 -8.76
N PRO A 82 15.78 -11.92 -7.51
CA PRO A 82 14.81 -11.06 -6.85
C PRO A 82 15.28 -9.60 -6.82
N ARG A 83 14.33 -8.67 -6.89
CA ARG A 83 14.57 -7.23 -6.78
C ARG A 83 13.80 -6.67 -5.59
N LEU A 84 14.26 -5.56 -5.02
CA LEU A 84 13.50 -4.86 -3.98
C LEU A 84 12.47 -3.93 -4.61
N LYS A 85 11.33 -3.77 -3.96
CA LYS A 85 10.37 -2.69 -4.25
C LYS A 85 11.00 -1.33 -3.95
N ASP A 86 10.49 -0.29 -4.59
CA ASP A 86 10.89 1.08 -4.32
C ASP A 86 10.55 1.45 -2.88
N GLY A 87 11.50 2.04 -2.15
CA GLY A 87 11.31 2.41 -0.74
C GLY A 87 11.52 1.29 0.29
N ALA A 88 11.77 0.05 -0.14
CA ALA A 88 12.02 -1.10 0.73
C ALA A 88 13.21 -0.90 1.66
N VAL A 89 13.11 -1.35 2.92
CA VAL A 89 14.15 -1.18 3.95
C VAL A 89 14.39 -2.46 4.74
N PRO A 90 15.64 -2.73 5.16
CA PRO A 90 15.90 -3.89 6.00
C PRO A 90 15.33 -3.64 7.39
N VAL A 91 14.45 -4.55 7.85
CA VAL A 91 13.73 -4.47 9.13
C VAL A 91 13.88 -5.74 9.98
N ILE A 92 14.31 -6.85 9.38
CA ILE A 92 14.45 -8.14 10.08
C ILE A 92 15.88 -8.30 10.57
N PHE A 93 16.08 -8.27 11.89
CA PHE A 93 17.39 -8.36 12.53
C PHE A 93 17.36 -9.39 13.67
N PRO A 94 17.63 -10.69 13.39
CA PRO A 94 17.62 -11.72 14.43
C PRO A 94 18.77 -11.46 15.41
N GLY A 95 18.44 -11.08 16.64
CA GLY A 95 19.41 -10.75 17.69
C GLY A 95 19.41 -9.28 18.14
N SER A 96 18.64 -8.39 17.50
CA SER A 96 18.43 -7.03 18.01
C SER A 96 17.20 -6.95 18.93
N PRO A 97 17.19 -6.07 19.95
CA PRO A 97 16.00 -5.81 20.75
C PRO A 97 14.79 -5.39 19.90
N LYS A 98 13.60 -5.89 20.25
CA LYS A 98 12.36 -5.66 19.47
C LYS A 98 12.03 -4.19 19.19
N TYR A 99 12.48 -3.27 20.05
CA TYR A 99 12.25 -1.83 19.85
C TYR A 99 13.05 -1.24 18.68
N LEU A 100 14.18 -1.85 18.29
CA LEU A 100 15.00 -1.44 17.13
C LEU A 100 14.41 -1.93 15.81
N SER A 101 13.67 -3.04 15.82
CA SER A 101 13.05 -3.62 14.62
C SER A 101 11.67 -3.06 14.29
N LYS A 102 11.14 -2.13 15.11
CA LYS A 102 9.81 -1.54 14.84
C LYS A 102 9.90 -0.56 13.68
N GLU A 103 9.04 -0.76 12.69
CA GLU A 103 8.78 0.27 11.68
C GLU A 103 8.36 1.55 12.39
N LYS A 104 9.08 2.64 12.11
CA LYS A 104 8.65 3.97 12.55
C LYS A 104 7.32 4.24 11.85
N VAL A 105 6.23 4.26 12.62
CA VAL A 105 4.95 4.74 12.12
C VAL A 105 5.18 6.18 11.67
N HIS A 106 5.07 6.42 10.36
CA HIS A 106 5.17 7.78 9.84
C HIS A 106 3.94 8.53 10.36
N ARG A 107 4.14 9.43 11.32
CA ARG A 107 3.09 10.37 11.69
C ARG A 107 2.86 11.27 10.46
N PRO A 108 1.68 11.28 9.82
CA PRO A 108 1.44 12.18 8.70
C PRO A 108 1.69 13.62 9.16
N CYS A 109 2.24 14.45 8.27
CA CYS A 109 2.40 15.86 8.56
C CYS A 109 1.03 16.51 8.80
N PRO A 110 0.97 17.68 9.47
CA PRO A 110 -0.31 18.36 9.73
C PRO A 110 -1.16 18.55 8.47
N ASP A 111 -0.54 18.90 7.34
CA ASP A 111 -1.25 19.12 6.06
C ASP A 111 -1.89 17.84 5.53
N ALA A 112 -1.12 16.74 5.47
CA ALA A 112 -1.64 15.44 5.06
C ALA A 112 -2.77 14.94 5.99
N LYS A 113 -2.68 15.24 7.29
CA LYS A 113 -3.75 14.90 8.24
C LYS A 113 -5.02 15.72 7.97
N LYS A 114 -4.88 17.00 7.62
CA LYS A 114 -6.00 17.88 7.28
C LYS A 114 -6.69 17.40 5.99
N GLU A 115 -5.92 17.08 4.96
CA GLU A 115 -6.42 16.55 3.69
C GLU A 115 -7.22 15.26 3.87
N ILE A 116 -6.71 14.31 4.69
CA ILE A 116 -7.45 13.08 5.02
C ILE A 116 -8.80 13.40 5.67
N MET A 117 -8.84 14.38 6.58
CA MET A 117 -10.07 14.77 7.26
C MET A 117 -11.07 15.41 6.30
N GLU A 118 -10.63 16.33 5.44
CA GLU A 118 -11.45 16.97 4.40
C GLU A 118 -12.02 15.94 3.42
N ASN A 119 -11.20 15.00 2.95
CA ASN A 119 -11.64 13.92 2.06
C ASN A 119 -12.70 13.01 2.72
N ASN A 120 -12.53 12.70 4.00
CA ASN A 120 -13.53 11.93 4.74
C ASN A 120 -14.85 12.69 4.88
N GLN A 121 -14.79 14.00 5.17
CA GLN A 121 -15.99 14.84 5.24
C GLN A 121 -16.70 14.94 3.88
N LEU A 122 -15.95 15.10 2.80
CA LEU A 122 -16.49 15.11 1.44
C LEU A 122 -17.16 13.78 1.09
N ALA A 123 -16.52 12.64 1.42
CA ALA A 123 -17.08 11.33 1.16
C ALA A 123 -18.41 11.10 1.91
N LEU A 124 -18.50 11.54 3.16
CA LEU A 124 -19.75 11.48 3.93
C LEU A 124 -20.84 12.35 3.31
N ALA A 125 -20.53 13.59 2.93
CA ALA A 125 -21.50 14.49 2.30
C ALA A 125 -22.02 13.94 0.96
N ILE A 126 -21.15 13.31 0.16
CA ILE A 126 -21.55 12.64 -1.08
C ILE A 126 -22.51 11.48 -0.78
N GLN A 127 -22.18 10.67 0.23
CA GLN A 127 -23.02 9.52 0.60
C GLN A 127 -24.40 9.97 1.12
N GLU A 128 -24.45 11.01 1.94
CA GLU A 128 -25.71 11.59 2.45
C GLU A 128 -26.55 12.15 1.30
N SER A 129 -25.95 12.91 0.38
CA SER A 129 -26.64 13.48 -0.77
C SER A 129 -27.22 12.39 -1.69
N LEU A 130 -26.48 11.31 -1.95
CA LEU A 130 -26.99 10.18 -2.73
C LEU A 130 -28.18 9.51 -2.05
N LYS A 131 -28.10 9.30 -0.74
CA LYS A 131 -29.19 8.71 0.03
C LYS A 131 -30.44 9.59 0.03
N GLU A 132 -30.28 10.91 0.17
CA GLU A 132 -31.40 11.85 0.08
C GLU A 132 -32.05 11.82 -1.30
N LYS A 133 -31.24 11.73 -2.36
CA LYS A 133 -31.75 11.58 -3.73
C LYS A 133 -32.57 10.30 -3.88
N GLU A 134 -32.05 9.16 -3.40
CA GLU A 134 -32.78 7.88 -3.44
C GLU A 134 -34.13 7.99 -2.72
N LEU A 135 -34.17 8.58 -1.53
CA LEU A 135 -35.40 8.81 -0.77
C LEU A 135 -36.39 9.73 -1.51
N TYR A 136 -35.89 10.75 -2.21
CA TYR A 136 -36.72 11.63 -3.03
C TYR A 136 -37.31 10.88 -4.22
N GLU A 137 -36.51 10.09 -4.94
CA GLU A 137 -36.97 9.29 -6.07
C GLU A 137 -38.04 8.28 -5.62
N GLU A 138 -37.84 7.58 -4.51
CA GLU A 138 -38.83 6.64 -3.96
C GLU A 138 -40.17 7.32 -3.61
N LYS A 139 -40.13 8.57 -3.13
CA LYS A 139 -41.33 9.27 -2.66
C LYS A 139 -42.10 9.99 -3.77
N TYR A 140 -41.39 10.55 -4.74
CA TYR A 140 -41.97 11.49 -5.71
C TYR A 140 -41.87 11.03 -7.16
N THR A 141 -41.33 9.84 -7.43
CA THR A 141 -41.30 9.27 -8.78
C THR A 141 -42.08 7.96 -8.83
N PHE A 142 -42.72 7.72 -9.97
CA PHE A 142 -43.39 6.45 -10.25
C PHE A 142 -42.51 5.66 -11.20
N LYS A 143 -42.36 4.36 -10.96
CA LYS A 143 -41.49 3.49 -11.79
C LYS A 143 -42.19 3.06 -13.08
N ASN A 144 -43.52 3.00 -13.06
CA ASN A 144 -44.33 2.61 -14.21
C ASN A 144 -45.66 3.38 -14.25
N TRP A 145 -46.34 3.28 -15.39
CA TRP A 145 -47.63 3.95 -15.61
C TRP A 145 -48.75 3.36 -14.75
N ASP A 146 -48.65 2.07 -14.41
CA ASP A 146 -49.63 1.36 -13.58
C ASP A 146 -49.65 1.85 -12.12
N GLU A 147 -48.48 2.14 -11.53
CA GLU A 147 -48.34 2.74 -10.19
C GLU A 147 -49.02 4.11 -10.10
N LEU A 148 -48.90 4.92 -11.16
CA LEU A 148 -49.54 6.23 -11.24
C LEU A 148 -51.07 6.10 -11.35
N ILE A 149 -51.58 5.19 -12.19
CA ILE A 149 -53.03 4.93 -12.29
C ILE A 149 -53.60 4.47 -10.93
N LEU A 150 -52.91 3.59 -10.21
CA LEU A 150 -53.31 3.10 -8.88
C LEU A 150 -53.48 4.25 -7.88
N CYS A 151 -52.56 5.22 -7.88
CA CYS A 151 -52.67 6.40 -7.02
C CYS A 151 -53.83 7.32 -7.44
N LEU A 152 -54.09 7.47 -8.74
CA LEU A 152 -55.17 8.32 -9.26
C LEU A 152 -56.56 7.73 -8.99
N ASN A 153 -56.74 6.41 -9.11
CA ASN A 153 -58.04 5.76 -8.89
C ASN A 153 -58.52 5.84 -7.43
N ASN A 154 -57.60 6.04 -6.48
CA ASN A 154 -57.92 6.23 -5.07
C ASN A 154 -58.23 7.69 -4.69
N LEU A 155 -58.10 8.62 -5.64
CA LEU A 155 -58.43 10.03 -5.42
C LEU A 155 -59.88 10.28 -5.86
N SER A 156 -60.78 10.45 -4.88
CA SER A 156 -62.11 10.99 -5.14
C SER A 156 -61.98 12.48 -5.45
N ILE A 157 -62.30 12.86 -6.69
CA ILE A 157 -62.37 14.27 -7.08
C ILE A 157 -63.57 14.88 -6.34
N PRO A 158 -63.38 15.97 -5.55
CA PRO A 158 -64.48 16.65 -4.89
C PRO A 158 -65.52 17.09 -5.92
N SER A 159 -66.81 16.94 -5.59
CA SER A 159 -67.92 17.24 -6.51
C SER A 159 -67.94 18.68 -7.05
N TYR A 160 -67.19 19.59 -6.43
CA TYR A 160 -66.98 20.96 -6.90
C TYR A 160 -66.21 21.03 -8.24
N TRP A 161 -65.39 20.01 -8.54
CA TRP A 161 -64.55 19.93 -9.74
C TRP A 161 -65.07 18.97 -10.82
N ASN A 162 -66.27 18.41 -10.63
CA ASN A 162 -66.97 17.60 -11.64
C ASN A 162 -67.81 18.47 -12.57
#